data_AF-A0AAD9NSQ9-F1
#
_entry.id   AF-A0AAD9NSQ9-F1
#
_cell.length_a   1.000
_cell.length_b   1.000
_cell.length_c   1.000
_cell.angle_alpha   90.00
_cell.angle_beta   90.00
_cell.angle_gamma   90.00
#
_symmetry.space_group_name_H-M   'P 1'
#
loop_
_entity.id
_entity.type
_entity.pdbx_description
1 polymer ?
#
loop_
_entity_poly.entity_id
_entity_poly.type
_entity_poly.pdbx_seq_one_letter_code
_entity_poly.pdbx_strand_id
1 'polypeptide(L)'
;MNVNKLAYVKKEKYLREIICNDLKDDGDILRHLRNFYARSNSIIRKFHHCSVGVKLRVFHAYCCTTYCCQLWVDFNNGSYLKAKVAYNNMHRRILGYNRRDSASSMFANNAIVTFDALLRKNMYGEKHRIFNINNDLIRVMYNCFEIVNGPMCISWANSLYTVNLSKCVSHITLLLFIYYYIYFYSQ
;
A
#
# COMPACT_ATOMS: atom_id res chain seq x y z
N MET A 1 37.84 16.49 -12.81
CA MET A 1 36.65 15.71 -12.44
C MET A 1 36.81 15.26 -11.01
N ASN A 2 35.97 15.76 -10.09
CA ASN A 2 36.04 15.38 -8.69
C ASN A 2 35.41 13.99 -8.56
N VAL A 3 36.24 12.95 -8.37
CA VAL A 3 35.76 11.56 -8.20
C VAL A 3 35.28 11.42 -6.75
N ASN A 4 34.12 12.01 -6.48
CA ASN A 4 33.45 11.78 -5.21
C ASN A 4 33.01 10.31 -5.17
N LYS A 5 33.65 9.54 -4.28
CA LYS A 5 33.33 8.13 -4.05
C LYS A 5 31.84 8.04 -3.70
N LEU A 6 31.05 7.36 -4.54
CA LEU A 6 29.62 7.17 -4.30
C LEU A 6 29.44 6.45 -2.96
N ALA A 7 28.75 7.09 -2.02
CA ALA A 7 28.45 6.50 -0.73
C ALA A 7 27.38 5.41 -0.93
N TYR A 8 27.66 4.19 -0.47
CA TYR A 8 26.70 3.11 -0.50
C TYR A 8 25.58 3.36 0.51
N VAL A 9 24.35 3.47 0.04
CA VAL A 9 23.16 3.70 0.87
C VAL A 9 22.35 2.40 0.97
N LYS A 10 22.12 1.92 2.20
CA LYS A 10 21.34 0.69 2.44
C LYS A 10 19.84 0.87 2.27
N LYS A 11 19.33 2.07 2.60
CA LYS A 11 17.92 2.41 2.56
C LYS A 11 17.77 3.85 2.10
N GLU A 12 17.00 4.05 1.04
CA GLU A 12 16.75 5.37 0.48
C GLU A 12 15.25 5.64 0.43
N LYS A 13 14.85 6.88 0.71
CA LYS A 13 13.45 7.27 0.68
C LYS A 13 13.14 7.88 -0.67
N TYR A 14 12.36 7.19 -1.49
CA TYR A 14 11.94 7.67 -2.79
C TYR A 14 10.44 7.88 -2.84
N LEU A 15 9.99 9.09 -3.17
CA LEU A 15 8.58 9.45 -3.32
C LEU A 15 7.65 8.99 -2.16
N ARG A 16 8.21 9.03 -0.94
CA ARG A 16 7.66 8.52 0.33
C ARG A 16 7.84 7.04 0.58
N GLU A 17 8.06 6.18 -0.42
CA GLU A 17 8.46 4.78 -0.25
C GLU A 17 9.87 4.63 0.33
N ILE A 18 10.14 3.50 0.98
CA ILE A 18 11.47 3.18 1.51
C ILE A 18 11.99 1.98 0.71
N ILE A 19 12.97 2.25 -0.14
CA ILE A 19 13.65 1.23 -0.93
C ILE A 19 14.81 0.72 -0.09
N CYS A 20 14.82 -0.59 0.16
CA CYS A 20 15.89 -1.26 0.90
C CYS A 20 16.74 -2.11 -0.06
N ASN A 21 18.02 -2.26 0.24
CA ASN A 21 18.94 -3.10 -0.54
C ASN A 21 18.58 -4.60 -0.50
N ASP A 22 17.85 -5.04 0.52
CA ASP A 22 17.33 -6.40 0.66
C ASP A 22 16.03 -6.62 -0.14
N LEU A 23 15.54 -5.59 -0.84
CA LEU A 23 14.32 -5.58 -1.64
C LEU A 23 13.05 -5.91 -0.83
N LYS A 24 13.09 -5.80 0.49
CA LYS A 24 11.94 -6.08 1.37
C LYS A 24 11.11 -4.84 1.67
N ASP A 25 9.81 -5.02 1.65
CA ASP A 25 8.81 -3.98 1.92
C ASP A 25 8.54 -3.80 3.42
N ASP A 26 9.14 -4.60 4.30
CA ASP A 26 8.94 -4.51 5.75
C ASP A 26 9.17 -3.10 6.31
N GLY A 27 10.20 -2.40 5.82
CA GLY A 27 10.49 -1.02 6.23
C GLY A 27 9.38 -0.05 5.83
N ASP A 28 8.83 -0.25 4.64
CA ASP A 28 7.73 0.52 4.06
C ASP A 28 6.42 0.27 4.84
N ILE A 29 6.10 -0.99 5.11
CA ILE A 29 4.95 -1.41 5.92
C ILE A 29 5.00 -0.77 7.31
N LEU A 30 6.16 -0.79 7.97
CA LEU A 30 6.33 -0.17 9.29
C LEU A 30 6.22 1.36 9.24
N ARG A 31 6.63 2.01 8.14
CA ARG A 31 6.35 3.44 7.92
C ARG A 31 4.84 3.68 7.77
N HIS A 32 4.14 2.88 6.97
CA HIS A 32 2.69 2.99 6.79
C HIS A 32 1.94 2.80 8.11
N LEU A 33 2.35 1.84 8.92
CA LEU A 33 1.80 1.61 10.26
C LEU A 33 1.97 2.85 11.17
N ARG A 34 3.14 3.47 11.19
CA ARG A 34 3.37 4.73 11.95
C ARG A 34 2.47 5.85 11.45
N ASN A 35 2.31 5.96 10.13
CA ASN A 35 1.41 6.94 9.52
C ASN A 35 -0.07 6.70 9.89
N PHE A 36 -0.53 5.44 9.96
CA PHE A 36 -1.88 5.13 10.44
C PHE A 36 -2.11 5.64 11.86
N TYR A 37 -1.18 5.36 12.78
CA TYR A 37 -1.31 5.84 14.15
C TYR A 37 -1.27 7.37 14.24
N ALA A 38 -0.38 8.03 13.49
CA ALA A 38 -0.32 9.50 13.46
C ALA A 38 -1.63 10.13 12.95
N ARG A 39 -2.18 9.62 11.83
CA ARG A 39 -3.44 10.10 11.26
C ARG A 39 -4.62 9.82 12.19
N SER A 40 -4.72 8.62 12.73
CA SER A 40 -5.79 8.25 13.65
C SER A 40 -5.80 9.09 14.92
N ASN A 41 -4.65 9.32 15.55
CA ASN A 41 -4.54 10.20 16.71
C ASN A 41 -4.98 11.62 16.37
N SER A 42 -4.63 12.10 15.17
CA SER A 42 -5.08 13.42 14.68
C SER A 42 -6.60 13.47 14.51
N ILE A 43 -7.21 12.41 13.97
CA ILE A 43 -8.66 12.31 13.80
C ILE A 43 -9.35 12.27 15.16
N ILE A 44 -8.89 11.42 16.07
CA ILE A 44 -9.44 11.29 17.42
C ILE A 44 -9.43 12.65 18.12
N ARG A 45 -8.31 13.39 18.07
CA ARG A 45 -8.20 14.70 18.71
C ARG A 45 -9.12 15.76 18.09
N LYS A 46 -9.18 15.83 16.75
CA LYS A 46 -9.88 16.93 16.05
C LYS A 46 -11.38 16.67 15.87
N PHE A 47 -11.78 15.41 15.75
CA PHE A 47 -13.16 15.00 15.43
C PHE A 47 -13.80 14.20 16.56
N HIS A 48 -13.28 14.30 17.80
CA HIS A 48 -13.79 13.56 18.96
C HIS A 48 -15.29 13.76 19.18
N HIS A 49 -15.75 15.02 19.09
CA HIS A 49 -17.14 15.43 19.33
C HIS A 49 -18.04 15.28 18.09
N CYS A 50 -17.51 14.84 16.96
CA CYS A 50 -18.30 14.68 15.75
C CYS A 50 -19.15 13.40 15.79
N SER A 51 -20.23 13.39 15.00
CA SER A 51 -21.07 12.21 14.84
C SER A 51 -20.30 11.04 14.22
N VAL A 52 -20.79 9.82 14.44
CA VAL A 52 -20.22 8.59 13.86
C VAL A 52 -20.10 8.71 12.34
N GLY A 53 -21.13 9.21 11.66
CA GLY A 53 -21.10 9.40 10.20
C GLY A 53 -20.02 10.36 9.69
N VAL A 54 -19.66 11.39 10.46
CA VAL A 54 -18.52 12.27 10.13
C VAL A 54 -17.20 11.55 10.36
N LYS A 55 -17.06 10.86 11.50
CA LYS A 55 -15.86 10.07 11.83
C LYS A 55 -15.58 8.99 10.78
N LEU A 56 -16.60 8.32 10.28
CA LEU A 56 -16.51 7.33 9.20
C LEU A 56 -15.99 7.94 7.89
N ARG A 57 -16.53 9.11 7.50
CA ARG A 57 -16.08 9.83 6.30
C ARG A 57 -14.62 10.28 6.40
N VAL A 58 -14.24 10.83 7.56
CA VAL A 58 -12.86 11.24 7.83
C VAL A 58 -11.92 10.02 7.86
N PHE A 59 -12.34 8.91 8.48
CA PHE A 59 -11.60 7.66 8.45
C PHE A 59 -11.37 7.20 7.00
N HIS A 60 -12.41 7.16 6.17
CA HIS A 60 -12.27 6.78 4.77
C HIS A 60 -11.29 7.69 4.01
N ALA A 61 -11.40 9.01 4.20
CA ALA A 61 -10.57 9.98 3.49
C ALA A 61 -9.08 9.94 3.87
N TYR A 62 -8.75 9.72 5.15
CA TYR A 62 -7.36 9.82 5.63
C TYR A 62 -6.69 8.45 5.86
N CYS A 63 -7.48 7.44 6.18
CA CYS A 63 -6.98 6.14 6.64
C CYS A 63 -7.12 5.05 5.57
N CYS A 64 -8.13 5.14 4.68
CA CYS A 64 -8.27 4.21 3.57
C CYS A 64 -7.48 4.62 2.33
N THR A 65 -6.93 5.83 2.26
CA THR A 65 -6.00 6.25 1.21
C THR A 65 -4.59 5.72 1.51
N THR A 66 -4.41 4.41 1.33
CA THR A 66 -3.16 3.68 1.52
C THR A 66 -2.32 3.73 0.26
N TYR A 67 -1.78 4.93 0.00
CA TYR A 67 -0.86 5.18 -1.11
C TYR A 67 0.26 4.15 -1.14
N CYS A 68 0.47 3.52 -2.29
CA CYS A 68 1.53 2.54 -2.57
C CYS A 68 1.48 1.21 -1.82
N CYS A 69 0.50 0.96 -0.96
CA CYS A 69 0.43 -0.35 -0.29
C CYS A 69 0.10 -1.49 -1.27
N GLN A 70 -0.42 -1.19 -2.46
CA GLN A 70 -0.58 -2.16 -3.54
C GLN A 70 0.74 -2.68 -4.12
N LEU A 71 1.86 -2.00 -3.85
CA LEU A 71 3.19 -2.35 -4.36
C LEU A 71 3.96 -3.30 -3.46
N TRP A 72 3.39 -3.64 -2.30
CA TRP A 72 4.01 -4.61 -1.40
C TRP A 72 3.94 -6.00 -2.00
N VAL A 73 5.10 -6.60 -2.22
CA VAL A 73 5.29 -7.88 -2.91
C VAL A 73 6.12 -8.82 -2.08
N ASP A 74 7.19 -8.33 -1.44
CA ASP A 74 8.07 -9.15 -0.61
C ASP A 74 8.19 -8.58 0.80
N PHE A 75 7.52 -9.25 1.73
CA PHE A 75 7.49 -8.83 3.13
C PHE A 75 7.29 -10.02 4.06
N ASN A 76 7.73 -9.86 5.30
CA ASN A 76 7.42 -10.85 6.32
C ASN A 76 5.94 -10.77 6.71
N ASN A 77 5.29 -11.94 6.82
CA ASN A 77 3.89 -12.04 7.24
C ASN A 77 3.62 -11.32 8.59
N GLY A 78 4.59 -11.35 9.51
CA GLY A 78 4.49 -10.63 10.78
C GLY A 78 4.34 -9.10 10.63
N SER A 79 5.02 -8.50 9.66
CA SER A 79 4.91 -7.05 9.37
C SER A 79 3.54 -6.72 8.76
N TYR A 80 3.07 -7.56 7.84
CA TYR A 80 1.74 -7.43 7.24
C TYR A 80 0.61 -7.54 8.29
N LEU A 81 0.69 -8.55 9.17
CA LEU A 81 -0.27 -8.74 10.26
C LEU A 81 -0.29 -7.54 11.20
N LYS A 82 0.86 -6.94 11.51
CA LYS A 82 0.93 -5.70 12.31
C LYS A 82 0.19 -4.56 11.63
N ALA A 83 0.31 -4.39 10.31
CA ALA A 83 -0.42 -3.36 9.57
C ALA A 83 -1.94 -3.59 9.60
N LYS A 84 -2.38 -4.84 9.39
CA LYS A 84 -3.79 -5.23 9.49
C LYS A 84 -4.37 -4.98 10.87
N VAL A 85 -3.64 -5.35 11.93
CA VAL A 85 -4.04 -5.08 13.31
C VAL A 85 -4.09 -3.58 13.61
N ALA A 86 -3.12 -2.80 13.11
CA ALA A 86 -3.11 -1.34 13.26
C ALA A 86 -4.33 -0.69 12.60
N TYR A 87 -4.70 -1.14 11.39
CA TYR A 87 -5.90 -0.66 10.70
C TYR A 87 -7.17 -0.92 11.52
N ASN A 88 -7.34 -2.14 12.03
CA ASN A 88 -8.47 -2.50 12.88
C ASN A 88 -8.51 -1.68 14.18
N ASN A 89 -7.35 -1.51 14.85
CA ASN A 89 -7.26 -0.76 16.11
C ASN A 89 -7.56 0.73 15.91
N MET A 90 -7.12 1.31 14.81
CA MET A 90 -7.44 2.69 14.47
C MET A 90 -8.94 2.88 14.29
N HIS A 91 -9.60 1.98 13.56
CA HIS A 91 -11.05 2.03 13.37
C HIS A 91 -11.79 1.96 14.72
N ARG A 92 -11.36 1.03 15.60
CA ARG A 92 -11.89 0.95 16.97
C ARG A 92 -11.72 2.25 17.74
N ARG A 93 -10.52 2.80 17.76
CA ARG A 93 -10.21 4.01 18.54
C ARG A 93 -10.95 5.24 18.03
N ILE A 94 -11.13 5.38 16.72
CA ILE A 94 -11.85 6.52 16.14
C ILE A 94 -13.35 6.47 16.46
N LEU A 95 -13.94 5.27 16.43
CA LEU A 95 -15.38 5.09 16.64
C LEU A 95 -15.77 4.75 18.08
N GLY A 96 -14.80 4.51 18.96
CA GLY A 96 -15.03 4.22 20.38
C GLY A 96 -15.40 2.77 20.68
N TYR A 97 -15.06 1.82 19.81
CA TYR A 97 -15.26 0.38 20.08
C TYR A 97 -14.31 -0.14 21.14
N ASN A 98 -14.77 -1.13 21.90
CA ASN A 98 -13.94 -1.83 22.86
C ASN A 98 -12.91 -2.71 22.15
N ARG A 99 -11.79 -2.98 22.84
CA ARG A 99 -10.71 -3.82 22.30
C ARG A 99 -11.19 -5.23 21.96
N ARG A 100 -12.15 -5.76 22.71
CA ARG A 100 -12.69 -7.12 22.58
C ARG A 100 -13.79 -7.23 21.51
N ASP A 101 -14.23 -6.10 20.95
CA ASP A 101 -15.28 -6.12 19.93
C ASP A 101 -14.77 -6.78 18.65
N SER A 102 -15.64 -7.61 18.07
CA SER A 102 -15.36 -8.34 16.84
C SER A 102 -15.04 -7.37 15.70
N ALA A 103 -13.86 -7.56 15.09
CA ALA A 103 -13.44 -6.73 13.97
C ALA A 103 -14.39 -6.89 12.77
N SER A 104 -14.83 -8.12 12.50
CA SER A 104 -15.73 -8.41 11.37
C SER A 104 -17.09 -7.74 11.55
N SER A 105 -17.67 -7.79 12.75
CA SER A 105 -18.93 -7.13 13.07
C SER A 105 -18.80 -5.60 12.93
N MET A 106 -17.71 -5.04 13.44
CA MET A 106 -17.40 -3.62 13.32
C MET A 106 -17.31 -3.16 11.86
N PHE A 107 -16.71 -3.95 10.96
CA PHE A 107 -16.65 -3.60 9.54
C PHE A 107 -18.01 -3.73 8.84
N ALA A 108 -18.75 -4.79 9.13
CA ALA A 108 -20.08 -5.02 8.56
C ALA A 108 -21.08 -3.91 8.95
N ASN A 109 -21.15 -3.59 10.23
CA ASN A 109 -22.12 -2.60 10.76
C ASN A 109 -21.83 -1.17 10.28
N ASN A 110 -20.56 -0.84 10.00
CA ASN A 110 -20.16 0.49 9.54
C ASN A 110 -20.00 0.58 8.01
N ALA A 111 -20.30 -0.49 7.26
CA ALA A 111 -20.10 -0.58 5.82
C ALA A 111 -18.68 -0.19 5.37
N ILE A 112 -17.66 -0.61 6.13
CA ILE A 112 -16.24 -0.35 5.83
C ILE A 112 -15.55 -1.62 5.40
N VAL A 113 -14.68 -1.51 4.39
CA VAL A 113 -13.88 -2.61 3.89
C VAL A 113 -12.75 -3.00 4.85
N THR A 114 -12.46 -4.29 4.92
CA THR A 114 -11.30 -4.82 5.64
C THR A 114 -9.99 -4.36 4.99
N PHE A 115 -8.88 -4.45 5.73
CA PHE A 115 -7.56 -4.07 5.19
C PHE A 115 -7.20 -4.85 3.92
N ASP A 116 -7.45 -6.16 3.88
CA ASP A 116 -7.16 -6.98 2.70
C ASP A 116 -8.03 -6.58 1.51
N ALA A 117 -9.32 -6.29 1.75
CA ALA A 117 -10.23 -5.81 0.71
C ALA A 117 -9.82 -4.43 0.18
N LEU A 118 -9.34 -3.55 1.07
CA LEU A 118 -8.79 -2.24 0.69
C LEU A 118 -7.56 -2.40 -0.21
N LEU A 119 -6.63 -3.29 0.15
CA LEU A 119 -5.44 -3.54 -0.67
C LEU A 119 -5.82 -4.09 -2.05
N ARG A 120 -6.73 -5.08 -2.12
CA ARG A 120 -7.22 -5.59 -3.40
C ARG A 120 -7.88 -4.52 -4.26
N LYS A 121 -8.70 -3.64 -3.64
CA LYS A 121 -9.31 -2.51 -4.35
C LYS A 121 -8.25 -1.58 -4.94
N ASN A 122 -7.18 -1.30 -4.20
CA ASN A 122 -6.08 -0.44 -4.67
C ASN A 122 -5.26 -1.12 -5.78
N MET A 123 -4.96 -2.42 -5.63
CA MET A 123 -4.28 -3.23 -6.65
C MET A 123 -5.06 -3.24 -7.96
N TYR A 124 -6.37 -3.54 -7.90
CA TYR A 124 -7.22 -3.53 -9.07
C TYR A 124 -7.31 -2.14 -9.71
N GLY A 125 -7.47 -1.08 -8.90
CA GLY A 125 -7.51 0.29 -9.40
C GLY A 125 -6.22 0.71 -10.10
N GLU A 126 -5.05 0.32 -9.56
CA GLU A 126 -3.76 0.58 -10.20
C GLU A 126 -3.63 -0.21 -11.50
N LYS A 127 -3.93 -1.51 -11.48
CA LYS A 127 -3.94 -2.36 -12.68
C LYS A 127 -4.82 -1.74 -13.77
N HIS A 128 -6.05 -1.38 -13.44
CA HIS A 128 -6.98 -0.75 -14.38
C HIS A 128 -6.48 0.59 -14.93
N ARG A 129 -5.80 1.42 -14.12
CA ARG A 129 -5.18 2.66 -14.60
C ARG A 129 -4.05 2.39 -15.59
N ILE A 130 -3.20 1.40 -15.31
CA ILE A 130 -2.10 1.01 -16.21
C ILE A 130 -2.65 0.53 -17.55
N PHE A 131 -3.69 -0.31 -17.55
CA PHE A 131 -4.28 -0.81 -18.80
C PHE A 131 -4.95 0.28 -19.65
N ASN A 132 -5.49 1.31 -19.02
CA ASN A 132 -6.17 2.41 -19.72
C ASN A 132 -5.25 3.60 -20.00
N ILE A 133 -3.95 3.47 -19.77
CA ILE A 133 -3.02 4.57 -20.02
C ILE A 133 -2.76 4.72 -21.52
N ASN A 134 -2.83 5.96 -22.00
CA ASN A 134 -2.48 6.32 -23.39
C ASN A 134 -0.98 6.62 -23.56
N ASN A 135 -0.14 6.17 -22.63
CA ASN A 135 1.30 6.36 -22.70
C ASN A 135 1.96 5.04 -23.14
N ASP A 136 2.47 5.04 -24.37
CA ASP A 136 3.05 3.85 -24.99
C ASP A 136 4.28 3.33 -24.25
N LEU A 137 5.10 4.21 -23.67
CA LEU A 137 6.28 3.82 -22.89
C LEU A 137 5.86 2.97 -21.68
N ILE A 138 4.89 3.48 -20.93
CA ILE A 138 4.37 2.78 -19.75
C ILE A 138 3.72 1.45 -20.14
N ARG A 139 2.96 1.43 -21.24
CA ARG A 139 2.33 0.20 -21.74
C ARG A 139 3.38 -0.85 -22.13
N VAL A 140 4.43 -0.44 -22.84
CA VAL A 140 5.55 -1.34 -23.18
C VAL A 140 6.25 -1.85 -21.93
N MET A 141 6.56 -0.96 -20.97
CA MET A 141 7.19 -1.34 -19.70
C MET A 141 6.35 -2.36 -18.93
N TYR A 142 5.05 -2.12 -18.80
CA TYR A 142 4.14 -3.03 -18.12
C TYR A 142 4.01 -4.37 -18.85
N ASN A 143 3.89 -4.36 -20.18
CA ASN A 143 3.85 -5.59 -20.97
C ASN A 143 5.12 -6.42 -20.77
N CYS A 144 6.30 -5.79 -20.70
CA CYS A 144 7.54 -6.49 -20.36
C CYS A 144 7.48 -7.17 -18.99
N PHE A 145 6.90 -6.51 -17.97
CA PHE A 145 6.70 -7.11 -16.65
C PHE A 145 5.72 -8.29 -16.66
N GLU A 146 4.62 -8.18 -17.39
CA GLU A 146 3.60 -9.22 -17.48
C GLU A 146 4.15 -10.45 -18.21
N ILE A 147 4.85 -10.25 -19.33
CA ILE A 147 5.51 -11.32 -20.10
C ILE A 147 6.53 -12.07 -19.23
N VAL A 148 7.27 -11.36 -18.38
CA VAL A 148 8.34 -11.92 -17.55
C VAL A 148 7.81 -12.47 -16.21
N ASN A 149 6.49 -12.42 -15.99
CA ASN A 149 5.86 -12.78 -14.72
C ASN A 149 6.54 -12.10 -13.53
N GLY A 150 6.69 -10.78 -13.60
CA GLY A 150 7.29 -10.00 -12.53
C GLY A 150 6.59 -10.27 -11.18
N PRO A 151 7.32 -10.16 -10.06
CA PRO A 151 6.81 -10.59 -8.76
C PRO A 151 5.58 -9.75 -8.31
N MET A 152 5.46 -8.50 -8.79
CA MET A 152 4.25 -7.69 -8.62
C MET A 152 3.04 -8.27 -9.35
N CYS A 153 3.17 -8.64 -10.63
CA CYS A 153 2.10 -9.22 -11.42
C CYS A 153 1.60 -10.53 -10.80
N ILE A 154 2.51 -11.37 -10.29
CA ILE A 154 2.17 -12.60 -9.58
C ILE A 154 1.46 -12.29 -8.26
N SER A 155 1.99 -11.36 -7.45
CA SER A 155 1.37 -10.95 -6.18
C SER A 155 -0.06 -10.45 -6.40
N TRP A 156 -0.26 -9.62 -7.41
CA TRP A 156 -1.58 -9.10 -7.77
C TRP A 156 -2.49 -10.20 -8.30
N ALA A 157 -1.99 -11.10 -9.15
CA ALA A 157 -2.79 -12.20 -9.66
C ALA A 157 -3.28 -13.12 -8.54
N ASN A 158 -2.39 -13.51 -7.62
CA ASN A 158 -2.73 -14.34 -6.46
C ASN A 158 -3.66 -13.62 -5.46
N SER A 159 -3.62 -12.29 -5.42
CA SER A 159 -4.48 -11.48 -4.53
C SER A 159 -5.85 -11.18 -5.15
N LEU A 160 -5.94 -11.01 -6.46
CA LEU A 160 -7.16 -10.60 -7.17
C LEU A 160 -7.95 -11.79 -7.73
N TYR A 161 -7.27 -12.86 -8.12
CA TYR A 161 -7.86 -14.04 -8.73
C TYR A 161 -7.58 -15.28 -7.87
N THR A 162 -8.38 -16.33 -8.07
CA THR A 162 -8.20 -17.62 -7.37
C THR A 162 -7.11 -18.50 -8.02
N VAL A 163 -6.38 -17.97 -9.00
CA VAL A 163 -5.34 -18.69 -9.73
C VAL A 163 -4.01 -18.50 -8.98
N ASN A 164 -3.43 -19.60 -8.50
CA ASN A 164 -2.10 -19.59 -7.90
C ASN A 164 -1.03 -19.65 -8.99
N LEU A 165 -0.41 -18.52 -9.30
CA LEU A 165 0.79 -18.45 -10.12
C LEU A 165 2.03 -18.62 -9.24
N SER A 166 2.95 -19.49 -9.66
CA SER A 166 4.23 -19.72 -8.99
C SER A 166 5.22 -18.59 -9.32
N LYS A 167 6.03 -18.17 -8.33
CA LYS A 167 7.04 -17.10 -8.48
C LYS A 167 8.11 -17.49 -9.50
N CYS A 168 8.20 -16.78 -10.63
CA CYS A 168 9.43 -16.71 -11.43
C CYS A 168 10.27 -15.53 -10.92
N VAL A 169 11.51 -15.81 -10.49
CA VAL A 169 12.44 -14.80 -10.00
C VAL A 169 13.08 -14.11 -11.20
N SER A 170 12.69 -12.86 -11.44
CA SER A 170 13.34 -11.99 -12.43
C SER A 170 13.41 -10.56 -11.86
N HIS A 171 14.65 -10.05 -11.82
CA HIS A 171 15.17 -9.05 -10.88
C HIS A 171 15.21 -7.61 -11.43
N ILE A 172 14.10 -7.06 -11.94
CA ILE A 172 14.09 -5.64 -12.36
C ILE A 172 12.75 -4.98 -12.04
N THR A 173 12.41 -4.80 -10.76
CA THR A 173 11.18 -4.08 -10.35
C THR A 173 11.41 -2.61 -9.98
N LEU A 174 12.65 -2.21 -9.66
CA LEU A 174 12.91 -0.91 -9.03
C LEU A 174 13.17 0.26 -10.00
N LEU A 175 13.83 0.02 -11.13
CA LEU A 175 14.20 1.11 -12.06
C LEU A 175 13.00 1.62 -12.88
N LEU A 176 11.98 0.79 -13.09
CA LEU A 176 10.80 1.12 -13.91
C LEU A 176 9.73 1.87 -13.09
N PHE A 177 9.66 1.67 -11.78
CA PHE A 177 8.75 2.41 -10.89
C PHE A 177 9.16 3.88 -10.72
N ILE A 178 10.47 4.17 -10.72
CA ILE A 178 11.00 5.54 -10.66
C ILE A 178 10.52 6.36 -11.87
N TYR A 179 10.46 5.76 -13.07
CA TYR A 179 9.99 6.42 -14.29
C TYR A 179 8.46 6.54 -14.36
N TYR A 180 7.72 5.50 -13.93
CA TYR A 180 6.25 5.49 -13.88
C TYR A 180 5.70 6.56 -12.93
N TYR A 181 6.35 6.78 -11.78
CA TYR A 181 5.88 7.72 -10.77
C TYR A 181 6.18 9.20 -11.07
N ILE A 182 7.28 9.49 -11.78
CA ILE A 182 7.60 10.86 -12.22
C ILE A 182 6.54 11.36 -13.21
N TYR A 183 6.00 10.50 -14.08
CA TYR A 183 5.11 10.91 -15.16
C TYR A 183 3.63 11.08 -14.75
N PHE A 184 3.14 10.33 -13.77
CA PHE A 184 1.72 10.37 -13.37
C PHE A 184 1.37 11.44 -12.33
N TYR A 185 2.36 12.01 -11.64
CA TYR A 185 2.14 12.96 -10.54
C TYR A 185 2.82 14.32 -10.75
N SER A 186 3.36 14.58 -11.94
CA SER A 186 3.86 15.90 -12.37
C SER A 186 2.92 16.63 -13.36
N GLN A 187 1.73 16.08 -13.61
CA GLN A 187 0.57 16.78 -14.19
C GLN A 187 -0.53 16.93 -13.13
#